data_AF-A0A7C2QL45-F1
#
_entry.id   AF-A0A7C2QL45-F1
#
_cell.length_a   1.000
_cell.length_b   1.000
_cell.length_c   1.000
_cell.angle_alpha   90.00
_cell.angle_beta   90.00
_cell.angle_gamma   90.00
#
_symmetry.space_group_name_H-M   'P 1'
#
loop_
_entity.id
_entity.type
_entity.pdbx_description
1 polymer ?
#
loop_
_entity_poly.entity_id
_entity_poly.type
_entity_poly.pdbx_seq_one_letter_code
_entity_poly.pdbx_strand_id
1 'polypeptide(L)' 'MATVEVLLREDVEHLGRRGQIVRVKAGYARNYLLPRGLAVLATAANVR' A
#
# COMPACT_ATOMS: atom_id res chain seq x y z
N MET A 1 3.26 -15.59 -7.47
CA MET A 1 3.60 -14.67 -6.37
C MET A 1 2.32 -13.97 -5.90
N ALA A 2 2.03 -13.94 -4.60
CA ALA A 2 0.85 -13.25 -4.08
C ALA A 2 1.02 -11.73 -4.17
N THR A 3 0.04 -11.04 -4.75
CA THR A 3 -0.04 -9.58 -4.82
C THR A 3 -1.21 -9.07 -3.99
N VAL A 4 -1.08 -7.88 -3.45
CA VAL A 4 -2.10 -7.21 -2.61
C VAL A 4 -2.22 -5.76 -3.05
N GLU A 5 -3.40 -5.20 -2.86
CA GLU A 5 -3.67 -3.79 -3.12
C GLU A 5 -3.53 -3.00 -1.81
N VAL A 6 -2.81 -1.89 -1.89
CA VAL A 6 -2.57 -1.00 -0.77
C VAL A 6 -2.88 0.43 -1.16
N LEU A 7 -3.48 1.17 -0.23
CA LEU A 7 -3.70 2.61 -0.32
C LEU A 7 -2.50 3.32 0.31
N LEU A 8 -1.80 4.15 -0.47
CA LEU A 8 -0.66 4.92 0.00
C LEU A 8 -1.11 6.04 0.93
N ARG A 9 -0.53 6.11 2.13
CA ARG A 9 -0.75 7.20 3.09
C ARG A 9 0.19 8.38 2.88
N GLU A 10 1.32 8.12 2.25
CA GLU A 10 2.37 9.09 1.91
C GLU A 10 2.84 8.91 0.47
N ASP A 11 3.55 9.90 -0.05
CA ASP A 11 4.22 9.78 -1.34
C ASP A 11 5.39 8.81 -1.21
N VAL A 12 5.40 7.75 -2.00
CA VAL A 12 6.46 6.74 -2.00
C VAL A 12 7.17 6.82 -3.34
N GLU A 13 8.46 7.16 -3.28
CA GLU A 13 9.31 7.27 -4.46
C GLU A 13 9.29 5.96 -5.27
N HIS A 14 9.09 6.07 -6.59
CA HIS A 14 8.94 4.95 -7.53
C HIS A 14 7.70 4.05 -7.35
N LEU A 15 6.77 4.39 -6.46
CA LEU A 15 5.55 3.61 -6.26
C LEU A 15 4.27 4.40 -6.59
N GLY A 16 4.16 5.63 -6.09
CA GLY A 16 2.98 6.46 -6.31
C GLY A 16 2.84 7.59 -5.32
N ARG A 17 1.76 8.36 -5.47
CA ARG A 17 1.41 9.47 -4.57
C ARG A 17 0.43 9.03 -3.47
N ARG A 18 0.41 9.78 -2.38
CA ARG A 18 -0.57 9.67 -1.30
C ARG A 18 -1.99 9.63 -1.86
N GLY A 19 -2.79 8.70 -1.34
CA GLY A 19 -4.18 8.48 -1.76
C GLY A 19 -4.34 7.58 -2.98
N GLN A 20 -3.25 7.13 -3.62
CA GLN A 20 -3.35 6.16 -4.71
C GLN A 20 -3.42 4.74 -4.19
N ILE A 21 -4.25 3.93 -4.86
CA ILE A 21 -4.29 2.48 -4.67
C ILE A 21 -3.31 1.86 -5.66
N VAL A 22 -2.35 1.12 -5.14
CA VAL A 22 -1.30 0.46 -5.93
C VAL A 22 -1.25 -1.03 -5.61
N ARG A 23 -0.98 -1.84 -6.64
CA ARG A 23 -0.86 -3.29 -6.51
C ARG A 23 0.60 -3.68 -6.32
N VAL A 24 0.93 -4.23 -5.16
CA VAL A 24 2.31 -4.61 -4.79
C VAL A 24 2.41 -6.08 -4.40
N LYS A 25 3.63 -6.60 -4.28
CA LYS A 25 3.86 -7.95 -3.76
C LYS A 25 3.49 -8.00 -2.27
N ALA A 26 2.86 -9.10 -1.83
CA ALA A 26 2.43 -9.28 -0.43
C ALA A 26 3.60 -9.15 0.57
N GLY A 27 4.81 -9.57 0.21
CA GLY A 27 6.01 -9.39 1.03
C GLY A 27 6.40 -7.92 1.21
N TYR A 28 6.29 -7.11 0.15
CA TYR A 28 6.64 -5.68 0.20
C TYR A 28 5.63 -4.90 1.05
N ALA A 29 4.34 -5.20 0.92
CA ALA A 29 3.33 -4.63 1.80
C ALA A 29 3.57 -4.98 3.28
N ARG A 30 3.76 -6.26 3.61
CA ARG A 30 3.89 -6.74 5.00
C ARG A 30 5.19 -6.36 5.69
N ASN A 31 6.31 -6.31 4.96
CA ASN A 31 7.63 -6.11 5.56
C ASN A 31 8.11 -4.65 5.50
N TYR A 32 7.56 -3.83 4.59
CA TYR A 32 8.04 -2.47 4.37
C TYR A 32 6.93 -1.43 4.54
N LEU A 33 5.85 -1.51 3.76
CA LEU A 33 4.84 -0.44 3.74
C LEU A 33 3.98 -0.38 5.00
N LEU A 34 3.45 -1.52 5.44
CA LEU A 34 2.53 -1.60 6.59
C LEU A 34 3.25 -1.27 7.92
N PRO A 35 4.43 -1.84 8.25
CA PRO A 35 5.09 -1.54 9.52
C PRO A 35 5.60 -0.10 9.62
N ARG A 36 5.90 0.54 8.47
CA ARG A 36 6.34 1.94 8.41
C ARG A 36 5.18 2.94 8.32
N GLY A 37 3.93 2.46 8.23
CA GLY A 37 2.76 3.33 8.08
C GLY A 37 2.65 4.04 6.72
N LEU A 38 3.47 3.68 5.73
CA LEU A 38 3.48 4.31 4.41
C LEU A 38 2.25 3.95 3.57
N ALA A 39 1.62 2.81 3.86
CA ALA A 39 0.40 2.37 3.18
C ALA A 39 -0.50 1.55 4.13
N VAL A 40 -1.78 1.45 3.79
CA VAL A 40 -2.75 0.56 4.42
C VAL A 40 -3.29 -0.44 3.40
N LEU A 41 -3.80 -1.58 3.85
CA LEU A 41 -4.49 -2.49 2.95
C LEU A 41 -5.71 -1.80 2.34
N ALA A 42 -5.85 -1.89 1.02
CA ALA A 42 -7.01 -1.37 0.30
C ALA A 42 -8.19 -2.34 0.48
N THR A 43 -8.76 -2.37 1.69
CA THR A 43 -10.02 -3.07 1.95
C THR A 43 -11.18 -2.11 1.71
N ALA A 44 -12.39 -2.64 1.47
CA ALA A 44 -13.59 -1.81 1.29
C ALA A 44 -13.85 -0.83 2.45
N ALA A 45 -13.29 -1.09 3.63
CA ALA A 45 -13.36 -0.19 4.79
C ALA A 45 -12.43 1.04 4.67
N ASN A 46 -11.30 0.91 3.97
CA ASN A 46 -10.28 1.96 3.85
C ASN A 46 -10.37 2.77 2.56
N VAL A 47 -11.24 2.39 1.62
CA VAL A 47 -11.45 3.05 0.31
C VAL A 47 -12.71 3.93 0.32
N ARG A 48 -13.15 4.40 1.50
CA ARG A 48 -14.31 5.28 1.65
C ARG A 48 -13.95 6.75 1.60
#